data_AF-A0A3C0XK98-F1
#
_entry.id   AF-A0A3C0XK98-F1
#
_cell.length_a   1.000
_cell.length_b   1.000
_cell.length_c   1.000
_cell.angle_alpha   90.00
_cell.angle_beta   90.00
_cell.angle_gamma   90.00
#
_symmetry.space_group_name_H-M   'P 1'
#
loop_
_entity.id
_entity.type
_entity.pdbx_description
1 polymer ?
#
loop_
_entity_poly.entity_id
_entity_poly.type
_entity_poly.pdbx_seq_one_letter_code
_entity_poly.pdbx_strand_id
1 'polypeptide(L)' 'MSAIIEHLCASQEHQIPEDVASPVIAYAGSSAYCPAGAADGHDWRATGGRTLATVREWMGCPPVVDRRDDATLLKSGVGR' A
#
# COMPACT_ATOMS: atom_id res chain seq x y z
N MET A 1 -2.07 15.26 -3.12
CA MET A 1 -0.72 15.16 -3.71
C MET A 1 -0.23 13.75 -3.51
N SER A 2 0.22 13.07 -4.57
CA SER A 2 0.76 11.70 -4.49
C SER A 2 2.11 11.74 -3.78
N ALA A 3 2.33 10.89 -2.77
CA ALA A 3 3.62 10.80 -2.09
C ALA A 3 4.69 10.29 -3.07
N ILE A 4 5.88 10.88 -3.01
CA ILE A 4 7.08 10.38 -3.69
C ILE A 4 7.79 9.42 -2.74
N ILE A 5 7.98 8.19 -3.19
CA ILE A 5 8.64 7.12 -2.46
C ILE A 5 10.06 7.03 -2.99
N GLU A 6 11.04 7.32 -2.14
CA GLU A 6 12.48 7.25 -2.47
C GLU A 6 13.04 5.83 -2.27
N HIS A 7 12.45 5.07 -1.35
CA HIS A 7 12.91 3.73 -0.98
C HIS A 7 11.76 2.73 -0.89
N LEU A 8 11.99 1.52 -1.38
CA LEU A 8 11.09 0.36 -1.27
C LEU A 8 11.77 -0.72 -0.42
N CYS A 9 11.07 -1.23 0.59
CA CYS A 9 11.53 -2.39 1.34
C CYS A 9 11.56 -3.60 0.40
N ALA A 10 12.68 -4.33 0.36
CA ALA A 10 12.87 -5.55 -0.42
C ALA A 10 13.02 -6.80 0.46
N SER A 11 12.94 -6.67 1.79
CA SER A 11 12.92 -7.82 2.71
C SER A 11 11.79 -8.77 2.34
N GLN A 12 12.11 -10.04 2.11
CA GLN A 12 11.15 -11.03 1.63
C GLN A 12 9.96 -11.20 2.59
N GLU A 13 10.22 -11.18 3.90
CA GLU A 13 9.19 -11.25 4.96
C GLU A 13 8.22 -10.06 4.93
N HIS A 14 8.65 -8.92 4.39
CA HIS A 14 7.84 -7.70 4.27
C HIS A 14 7.21 -7.50 2.89
N GLN A 15 7.46 -8.41 1.93
CA GLN A 15 6.85 -8.34 0.60
C GLN A 15 5.43 -8.90 0.55
N ILE A 16 4.98 -9.55 1.61
CA ILE A 16 3.60 -10.03 1.72
C ILE A 16 2.71 -8.79 1.93
N PRO A 17 1.79 -8.48 1.01
CA PRO A 17 0.89 -7.35 1.17
C PRO A 17 -0.08 -7.66 2.31
N GLU A 18 0.10 -6.99 3.44
CA GLU A 18 -0.88 -6.98 4.51
C GLU A 18 -1.79 -5.76 4.36
N ASP A 19 -3.03 -5.86 4.84
CA ASP A 19 -3.95 -4.70 4.92
C ASP A 19 -3.50 -3.81 6.09
N VAL A 20 -2.36 -3.15 5.91
CA VAL A 20 -1.76 -2.28 6.92
C VAL A 20 -2.28 -0.87 6.78
N ALA A 21 -2.62 -0.27 7.92
CA ALA A 21 -3.16 1.09 7.95
C ALA A 21 -2.17 2.14 7.42
N SER A 22 -0.86 1.88 7.45
CA SER A 22 0.17 2.85 7.05
C SER A 22 1.44 2.17 6.49
N PRO A 23 1.46 1.82 5.19
CA PRO A 23 2.63 1.21 4.54
C PRO A 23 3.72 2.23 4.16
N VAL A 24 3.44 3.54 4.29
CA VAL A 24 4.40 4.62 4.01
C VAL A 24 5.04 5.06 5.32
N ILE A 25 6.36 4.96 5.39
CA ILE A 25 7.17 5.19 6.61
C ILE A 25 8.24 6.23 6.29
N ALA A 26 8.64 7.05 7.27
CA ALA A 26 9.77 7.95 7.12
C ALA A 26 11.10 7.19 7.26
N TYR A 27 11.97 7.29 6.26
CA TYR A 27 13.32 6.70 6.26
C TYR A 27 14.32 7.67 5.64
N ALA A 28 15.45 7.90 6.33
CA ALA A 28 16.52 8.79 5.88
C ALA A 28 16.04 10.20 5.46
N GLY A 29 15.00 10.72 6.12
CA GLY A 29 14.42 12.03 5.80
C GLY A 29 13.45 12.06 4.62
N SER A 30 13.18 10.91 4.00
CA SER A 30 12.28 10.76 2.85
C SER A 30 11.17 9.75 3.13
N SER A 31 10.14 9.71 2.27
CA SER A 31 9.13 8.65 2.35
C SER A 31 9.67 7.35 1.74
N ALA A 32 9.46 6.26 2.46
CA ALA A 32 9.74 4.89 2.05
C ALA A 32 8.48 4.04 2.12
N TYR A 33 8.44 2.94 1.38
CA TYR A 33 7.29 2.04 1.33
C TYR A 33 7.66 0.65 1.83
N CYS A 34 6.94 0.18 2.86
CA CYS A 34 6.97 -1.18 3.36
C CYS A 34 5.57 -1.79 3.24
N PRO A 35 5.37 -2.83 2.40
CA PRO A 35 4.06 -3.48 2.26
C PRO A 35 3.50 -4.01 3.58
N ALA A 36 4.36 -4.54 4.45
CA ALA A 36 3.98 -5.06 5.76
C ALA A 36 3.89 -3.99 6.86
N GLY A 37 4.18 -2.71 6.59
CA GLY A 37 4.15 -1.66 7.60
C GLY A 37 5.05 -1.90 8.83
N ALA A 38 6.04 -2.80 8.70
CA ALA A 38 6.95 -3.16 9.79
C ALA A 38 7.75 -1.96 10.30
N ALA A 39 8.14 -1.97 11.57
CA ALA A 39 8.91 -0.90 12.19
C ALA A 39 10.44 -1.06 12.06
N ASP A 40 10.93 -2.28 11.79
CA ASP A 40 12.35 -2.63 11.66
C ASP A 40 12.52 -3.82 10.68
N GLY A 41 13.75 -4.26 10.40
CA GLY A 41 14.04 -5.44 9.56
C GLY A 41 14.05 -5.16 8.06
N HIS A 42 14.27 -3.91 7.66
CA HIS A 42 14.12 -3.47 6.28
C HIS A 42 15.42 -3.59 5.45
N ASP A 43 15.31 -4.19 4.27
CA ASP A 43 16.28 -4.10 3.17
C ASP A 43 15.82 -2.98 2.22
N TRP A 44 16.22 -1.75 2.49
CA TRP A 44 15.78 -0.60 1.69
C TRP A 44 16.50 -0.53 0.34
N ARG A 45 15.73 -0.42 -0.74
CA ARG A 45 16.24 -0.20 -2.09
C ARG A 45 15.74 1.10 -2.68
N ALA A 46 16.64 1.88 -3.27
CA ALA A 46 16.27 3.12 -3.94
C ALA A 46 15.34 2.86 -5.13
N THR A 47 14.29 3.66 -5.26
CA THR A 47 13.31 3.60 -6.35
C THR A 47 13.62 4.61 -7.47
N GLY A 48 14.46 5.61 -7.17
CA GLY A 48 14.68 6.78 -8.03
C GLY A 48 13.54 7.80 -8.02
N GLY A 49 12.76 7.85 -6.93
CA GLY A 49 11.67 8.83 -6.75
C GLY A 49 10.42 8.49 -7.55
N ARG A 50 9.74 7.42 -7.14
CA ARG A 50 8.50 6.95 -7.78
C ARG A 50 7.28 7.36 -6.99
N THR A 51 6.15 7.51 -7.67
CA THR A 51 4.90 7.77 -6.97
C THR A 51 4.47 6.55 -6.16
N LEU A 52 3.75 6.78 -5.06
CA LEU A 52 3.14 5.70 -4.28
C LEU A 52 2.28 4.76 -5.14
N ALA A 53 1.56 5.29 -6.14
CA ALA A 53 0.76 4.48 -7.05
C ALA A 53 1.64 3.49 -7.84
N THR A 54 2.72 3.99 -8.45
CA THR A 54 3.67 3.16 -9.21
C THR A 54 4.30 2.06 -8.35
N VAL A 55 4.69 2.38 -7.11
CA VAL A 55 5.27 1.40 -6.19
C VAL A 55 4.25 0.33 -5.80
N ARG A 56 2.98 0.70 -5.59
CA ARG A 56 1.91 -0.27 -5.32
C ARG A 56 1.62 -1.18 -6.50
N GLU A 57 1.66 -0.64 -7.72
CA GLU A 57 1.51 -1.43 -8.94
C GLU A 57 2.62 -2.49 -9.07
N TRP A 58 3.88 -2.15 -8.78
CA TRP A 58 4.99 -3.12 -8.77
C TRP A 58 4.77 -4.27 -7.79
N MET A 59 4.12 -4.00 -6.66
CA MET A 59 3.81 -4.98 -5.63
C MET A 59 2.56 -5.81 -5.93
N GLY A 60 1.84 -5.52 -7.03
CA GLY A 60 0.55 -6.14 -7.30
C GLY A 60 -0.55 -5.73 -6.31
N CYS A 61 -0.34 -4.66 -5.54
CA CYS A 61 -1.34 -4.11 -4.63
C CYS A 61 -2.32 -3.25 -5.44
N PRO A 62 -3.63 -3.55 -5.44
CA PRO A 62 -4.59 -2.66 -6.07
C PRO A 62 -4.53 -1.27 -5.41
N PRO A 63 -4.85 -0.18 -6.13
CA PRO A 63 -5.06 1.11 -5.48
C PRO A 63 -6.11 0.94 -4.38
N VAL A 64 -5.97 1.66 -3.25
CA VAL A 64 -7.06 1.74 -2.28
C VAL A 64 -8.15 2.50 -3.01
N VAL A 65 -9.07 1.75 -3.62
CA VAL A 65 -10.37 2.28 -3.99
C VAL A 65 -11.03 2.60 -2.66
N ASP A 66 -11.16 3.89 -2.35
CA ASP A 66 -11.93 4.34 -1.20
C ASP A 66 -13.32 3.72 -1.34
N ARG A 67 -13.61 2.69 -0.53
CA ARG A 67 -14.87 1.94 -0.61
C ARG A 67 -15.97 2.74 0.09
N ARG A 68 -16.10 4.00 -0.28
CA ARG A 68 -17.11 4.94 0.19
C ARG A 68 -18.20 5.16 -0.86
N ASP A 69 -18.40 4.18 -1.74
CA ASP A 69 -19.54 4.10 -2.65
C ASP A 69 -19.97 2.63 -2.81
N ASP A 70 -20.41 1.97 -1.74
CA ASP A 70 -21.38 0.87 -1.85
C ASP A 70 -22.14 0.68 -0.52
N ALA A 71 -22.77 1.75 -0.05
CA ALA A 71 -23.96 1.62 0.78
C ALA A 71 -25.14 1.93 -0.13
N THR A 72 -25.63 0.98 -0.92
CA THR A 72 -27.04 0.88 -1.40
C THR A 72 -27.20 -0.34 -2.34
N LEU A 73 -27.60 -1.49 -1.79
CA LEU A 73 -28.87 -2.20 -2.05
C LEU A 73 -28.78 -3.69 -1.70
N LEU A 74 -28.86 -3.97 -0.40
CA LEU A 74 -29.49 -5.19 0.07
C LEU A 74 -30.98 -5.11 -0.34
N LYS A 75 -31.36 -5.76 -1.44
CA LYS A 75 -32.71 -6.28 -1.60
C LYS A 75 -32.66 -7.77 -1.92
N SER A 76 -32.37 -8.54 -0.88
CA SER A 76 -32.98 -9.85 -0.74
C SER A 76 -34.47 -9.64 -0.46
N GLY A 77 -35.36 -10.30 -1.23
CA GLY A 77 -36.75 -10.45 -0.80
C GLY A 77 -37.75 -10.85 -1.88
N VAL A 78 -38.30 -12.06 -1.71
CA VAL A 78 -39.62 -12.55 -2.19
C VAL A 78 -39.65 -12.97 -3.67
N GLY A 79 -39.90 -14.22 -4.07
CA GLY A 79 -40.77 -15.24 -3.47
C GLY A 79 -42.04 -15.37 -4.31
N ARG A 80 -42.03 -16.25 -5.32
CA ARG A 80 -43.13 -17.14 -5.73
C ARG A 80 -42.72 -17.97 -6.94
#